data_AF-A0A9B0UEA3-F1
#
_entry.id   AF-A0A9B0UEA3-F1
#
_cell.length_a   1.000
_cell.length_b   1.000
_cell.length_c   1.000
_cell.angle_alpha   90.00
_cell.angle_beta   90.00
_cell.angle_gamma   90.00
#
_symmetry.space_group_name_H-M   'P 1'
#
loop_
_entity.id
_entity.type
_entity.pdbx_description
1 polymer ?
#
loop_
_entity_poly.entity_id
_entity_poly.type
_entity_poly.pdbx_seq_one_letter_code
_entity_poly.pdbx_strand_id
1 'polypeptide(L)'
;MDLIGLLKSQFLCHLIFCYVFIASGLIVNTIQLCTLILWPLNKQLFRKINCRLSYCISSQLVMLLEWWSGTECTLYTDPRNYPKYGKESAIVVLNHKFEIDFLCGWTLAERFGILAASKVLAKKELAYVPIIGWMWYFLEMVFCKRKWEEDRNTVLKSLLNLRDYPEKFFVQKTEEG
;
A
#
# COMPACT_ATOMS: atom_id res chain seq x y z
N MET A 1 10.60 -25.66 19.64
CA MET A 1 10.55 -24.90 18.37
C MET A 1 10.69 -25.92 17.26
N ASP A 2 9.76 -25.95 16.31
CA ASP A 2 9.88 -26.78 15.11
C ASP A 2 11.02 -26.25 14.22
N LEU A 3 11.58 -27.09 13.34
CA LEU A 3 12.69 -26.78 12.45
C LEU A 3 12.42 -25.50 11.62
N ILE A 4 11.17 -25.31 11.21
CA ILE A 4 10.72 -24.11 10.48
C ILE A 4 10.85 -22.85 11.35
N GLY A 5 10.49 -22.93 12.63
CA GLY A 5 10.64 -21.83 13.57
C GLY A 5 12.10 -21.46 13.80
N LEU A 6 12.98 -22.46 13.89
CA LEU A 6 14.43 -22.25 14.01
C LEU A 6 15.03 -21.61 12.75
N LEU A 7 14.57 -22.00 11.56
CA LEU A 7 14.98 -21.39 10.30
C LEU A 7 14.52 -19.92 10.23
N LYS A 8 13.28 -19.65 10.61
CA LYS A 8 12.70 -18.30 10.63
C LYS A 8 13.42 -17.37 11.61
N SER A 9 13.98 -17.89 12.70
CA SER A 9 14.76 -17.07 13.64
C SER A 9 16.18 -16.76 13.16
N GLN A 10 16.66 -17.35 12.06
CA GLN A 10 18.03 -17.13 11.59
C GLN A 10 18.22 -15.71 11.05
N PHE A 11 19.26 -15.04 11.54
CA PHE A 11 19.62 -13.69 11.09
C PHE A 11 19.90 -13.63 9.58
N LEU A 12 20.49 -14.68 9.01
CA LEU A 12 20.79 -14.75 7.57
C LEU A 12 19.52 -14.71 6.72
N CYS A 13 18.43 -15.35 7.15
CA CYS A 13 17.15 -15.30 6.43
C CYS A 13 16.58 -13.87 6.42
N HIS A 14 16.65 -13.16 7.55
CA HIS A 14 16.24 -11.75 7.62
C HIS A 14 17.09 -10.86 6.70
N LEU A 15 18.41 -11.07 6.66
CA LEU A 15 19.30 -10.34 5.75
C LEU A 15 18.94 -10.58 4.28
N ILE A 16 18.61 -11.81 3.90
CA ILE A 16 18.18 -12.13 2.53
C ILE A 16 16.89 -11.38 2.18
N PHE A 17 15.89 -11.35 3.07
CA PHE A 17 14.67 -10.57 2.81
C PHE A 17 14.95 -9.08 2.68
N CYS A 18 15.77 -8.51 3.57
CA CYS A 18 16.17 -7.11 3.47
C CYS A 18 16.86 -6.82 2.15
N TYR A 19 17.80 -7.67 1.71
CA TYR A 19 18.48 -7.53 0.44
C TYR A 19 17.50 -7.59 -0.73
N VAL A 20 16.63 -8.60 -0.77
CA VAL A 20 15.63 -8.77 -1.84
C VAL A 20 14.70 -7.57 -1.89
N PHE A 21 14.19 -7.12 -0.74
CA PHE A 21 13.30 -5.95 -0.65
C PHE A 21 13.99 -4.67 -1.14
N ILE A 22 15.23 -4.41 -0.72
CA ILE A 22 15.98 -3.22 -1.13
C ILE A 22 16.30 -3.28 -2.62
N ALA A 23 16.86 -4.39 -3.10
CA ALA A 23 17.25 -4.54 -4.50
C ALA A 23 16.03 -4.42 -5.43
N SER A 24 14.97 -5.20 -5.17
CA SER A 24 13.74 -5.15 -5.96
C SER A 24 13.03 -3.81 -5.85
N GLY A 25 12.98 -3.19 -4.67
CA GLY A 25 12.36 -1.89 -4.44
C GLY A 25 13.04 -0.77 -5.23
N LEU A 26 14.38 -0.74 -5.25
CA LEU A 26 15.13 0.23 -6.03
C LEU A 26 14.97 0.02 -7.53
N ILE A 27 14.98 -1.24 -8.00
CA ILE A 27 14.71 -1.56 -9.41
C ILE A 27 13.31 -1.07 -9.79
N VAL A 28 12.29 -1.40 -9.00
CA VAL A 28 10.91 -1.00 -9.24
C VAL A 28 10.79 0.52 -9.28
N ASN A 29 11.30 1.26 -8.28
CA ASN A 29 11.22 2.72 -8.30
C ASN A 29 11.96 3.35 -9.48
N THR A 30 13.09 2.76 -9.91
CA THR A 30 13.79 3.22 -11.11
C THR A 30 12.90 3.08 -12.34
N ILE A 31 12.20 1.94 -12.49
CA ILE A 31 11.23 1.75 -13.57
C ILE A 31 10.06 2.73 -13.42
N GLN A 32 9.53 2.95 -12.22
CA GLN A 32 8.46 3.92 -11.96
C GLN A 32 8.87 5.34 -12.38
N LEU A 33 10.12 5.74 -12.11
CA LEU A 33 10.66 7.01 -12.57
C LEU A 33 10.65 7.11 -14.10
N CYS A 34 11.05 6.06 -14.80
CA CYS A 34 10.97 6.00 -16.27
C CYS A 34 9.53 6.10 -16.79
N THR A 35 8.53 5.62 -16.03
CA THR A 35 7.13 5.75 -16.45
C THR A 35 6.60 7.19 -16.47
N LEU A 36 7.29 8.17 -15.87
CA LEU A 36 6.84 9.57 -15.87
C LEU A 36 6.63 10.14 -17.29
N ILE A 37 7.36 9.62 -18.29
CA ILE A 37 7.19 9.99 -19.70
C ILE A 37 5.77 9.65 -20.19
N LEU A 38 5.16 8.59 -19.64
CA LEU A 38 3.80 8.16 -19.98
C LEU A 38 2.72 9.05 -19.34
N TRP A 39 3.04 9.78 -18.27
CA TRP A 39 2.06 10.60 -17.55
C TRP A 39 1.34 11.62 -18.45
N PRO A 40 2.04 12.49 -19.21
CA PRO A 40 1.37 13.45 -20.10
C PRO A 40 0.72 12.80 -21.34
N LEU A 41 1.20 11.62 -21.76
CA LEU A 41 0.71 10.94 -22.97
C LEU A 41 -0.54 10.09 -22.70
N ASN A 42 -0.51 9.32 -21.61
CA ASN A 42 -1.59 8.43 -21.20
C ASN A 42 -1.52 8.17 -19.69
N LYS A 43 -2.15 9.07 -18.93
CA LYS A 43 -2.29 9.00 -17.47
C LYS A 43 -2.86 7.66 -16.98
N GLN A 44 -3.79 7.07 -17.74
CA GLN A 44 -4.44 5.81 -17.37
C GLN A 44 -3.47 4.63 -17.48
N LEU A 45 -2.67 4.59 -18.55
CA LEU A 45 -1.63 3.59 -18.71
C LEU A 45 -0.54 3.74 -17.65
N PHE A 46 -0.11 4.98 -17.36
CA PHE A 46 0.83 5.27 -16.27
C PHE A 46 0.32 4.68 -14.94
N ARG A 47 -0.94 4.92 -14.58
CA ARG A 47 -1.55 4.42 -13.33
C ARG A 47 -1.58 2.90 -13.29
N LYS A 48 -2.04 2.25 -14.37
CA LYS A 48 -2.10 0.78 -14.45
C LYS A 48 -0.71 0.15 -14.29
N ILE A 49 0.30 0.68 -14.98
CA ILE A 49 1.68 0.18 -14.87
C ILE A 49 2.19 0.36 -13.44
N ASN A 50 2.03 1.55 -12.87
CA ASN A 50 2.50 1.84 -11.51
C ASN A 50 1.80 1.01 -10.44
N CYS A 51 0.53 0.65 -10.61
CA CYS A 51 -0.15 -0.34 -9.75
C CYS A 51 0.57 -1.69 -9.77
N ARG A 52 0.85 -2.23 -10.97
CA ARG A 52 1.52 -3.54 -11.11
C ARG A 52 2.94 -3.52 -10.55
N LEU A 53 3.68 -2.44 -10.80
CA LEU A 53 5.00 -2.23 -10.23
C LEU A 53 4.96 -2.17 -8.69
N SER A 54 4.01 -1.42 -8.13
CA SER A 54 3.87 -1.30 -6.68
C SER A 54 3.47 -2.60 -6.02
N TYR A 55 2.66 -3.44 -6.70
CA TYR A 55 2.33 -4.79 -6.23
C TYR A 55 3.58 -5.62 -5.93
N CYS A 56 4.64 -5.51 -6.75
CA CYS A 56 5.90 -6.23 -6.54
C CYS A 56 6.56 -5.88 -5.21
N ILE A 57 6.38 -4.66 -4.71
CA ILE A 57 6.92 -4.22 -3.41
C ILE A 57 5.95 -4.57 -2.28
N SER A 58 4.66 -4.22 -2.42
CA SER A 58 3.66 -4.40 -1.36
C SER A 58 3.40 -5.87 -1.03
N SER A 59 3.42 -6.75 -2.03
CA SER A 59 3.22 -8.20 -1.83
C SER A 59 4.33 -8.82 -0.97
N GLN A 60 5.56 -8.31 -1.03
CA GLN A 60 6.63 -8.75 -0.13
C GLN A 60 6.32 -8.42 1.33
N LEU A 61 5.77 -7.25 1.60
CA LEU A 61 5.40 -6.86 2.96
C LEU A 61 4.19 -7.65 3.49
N VAL A 62 3.19 -7.92 2.63
CA VAL A 62 2.06 -8.78 2.99
C VAL A 62 2.51 -10.21 3.27
N MET A 63 3.43 -10.75 2.44
CA MET A 63 4.04 -12.07 2.64
C MET A 63 4.83 -12.14 3.96
N LEU A 64 5.57 -11.09 4.31
CA LEU A 64 6.26 -11.02 5.60
C LEU A 64 5.29 -11.02 6.78
N LEU A 65 4.17 -10.29 6.66
CA LEU A 65 3.15 -10.24 7.70
C LEU A 65 2.45 -11.60 7.86
N GLU A 66 1.81 -12.12 6.82
CA GLU A 66 1.01 -13.34 6.96
C GLU A 66 1.88 -14.59 7.05
N TRP A 67 2.75 -14.81 6.06
CA TRP A 67 3.45 -16.08 5.91
C TRP A 67 4.71 -16.17 6.79
N TRP A 68 5.53 -15.11 6.83
CA TRP A 68 6.76 -15.15 7.63
C TRP A 68 6.47 -15.07 9.13
N SER A 69 5.71 -14.07 9.57
CA SER A 69 5.41 -13.90 11.00
C SER A 69 4.34 -14.84 11.53
N GLY A 70 3.50 -15.42 10.65
CA GLY A 70 2.35 -16.24 11.06
C GLY A 70 1.17 -15.41 11.59
N THR A 71 1.10 -14.12 11.23
CA THR A 71 -0.01 -13.26 11.66
C THR A 71 -1.29 -13.65 10.92
N GLU A 72 -2.33 -13.97 11.68
CA GLU A 72 -3.66 -14.24 11.14
C GLU A 72 -4.54 -12.99 11.19
N CYS A 73 -4.84 -12.44 10.02
CA CYS A 73 -5.85 -11.38 9.90
C CYS A 73 -7.24 -12.01 9.70
N THR A 74 -8.19 -11.76 10.60
CA THR A 74 -9.57 -12.26 10.47
C THR A 74 -10.53 -11.11 10.24
N LEU A 75 -11.33 -11.20 9.17
CA LEU A 75 -12.37 -10.20 8.86
C LEU A 75 -13.72 -10.67 9.39
N TYR A 76 -14.28 -9.90 10.32
CA TYR A 76 -15.66 -10.05 10.77
C TYR A 76 -16.52 -9.02 10.05
N THR A 77 -17.54 -9.47 9.31
CA THR A 77 -18.43 -8.61 8.53
C THR A 77 -19.79 -9.26 8.31
N ASP A 78 -20.79 -8.47 7.92
CA ASP A 78 -22.07 -8.99 7.44
C ASP A 78 -21.85 -9.76 6.12
N PRO A 79 -22.21 -11.06 6.04
CA PRO A 79 -22.05 -11.87 4.83
C PRO A 79 -22.69 -11.25 3.58
N ARG A 80 -23.73 -10.42 3.73
CA ARG A 80 -24.40 -9.73 2.61
C ARG A 80 -23.53 -8.66 1.95
N ASN A 81 -22.57 -8.10 2.68
CA ASN A 81 -21.66 -7.07 2.17
C ASN A 81 -20.37 -7.66 1.59
N TYR A 82 -19.97 -8.84 2.03
CA TYR A 82 -18.73 -9.49 1.59
C TYR A 82 -18.55 -9.54 0.05
N PRO A 83 -19.58 -9.86 -0.77
CA PRO A 83 -19.44 -9.90 -2.24
C PRO A 83 -19.11 -8.54 -2.88
N LYS A 84 -19.33 -7.42 -2.18
CA LYS A 84 -19.06 -6.06 -2.68
C LYS A 84 -17.59 -5.65 -2.51
N TYR A 85 -16.88 -6.26 -1.56
CA TYR A 85 -15.50 -5.87 -1.24
C TYR A 85 -14.56 -6.16 -2.40
N GLY A 86 -13.73 -5.17 -2.74
CA GLY A 86 -12.86 -5.18 -3.92
C GLY A 86 -13.55 -4.97 -5.27
N LYS A 87 -14.89 -4.91 -5.32
CA LYS A 87 -15.65 -4.63 -6.56
C LYS A 87 -15.94 -3.14 -6.76
N GLU A 88 -15.85 -2.37 -5.70
CA GLU A 88 -15.99 -0.91 -5.71
C GLU A 88 -14.82 -0.24 -4.99
N SER A 89 -14.57 1.03 -5.32
CA SER A 89 -13.61 1.83 -4.57
C SER A 89 -14.28 2.32 -3.29
N ALA A 90 -13.57 2.27 -2.17
CA ALA A 90 -14.13 2.62 -0.87
C ALA A 90 -13.14 3.45 -0.04
N ILE A 91 -13.68 4.29 0.84
CA ILE A 91 -12.89 4.91 1.92
C ILE A 91 -13.05 4.02 3.15
N VAL A 92 -11.92 3.54 3.67
CA VAL A 92 -11.86 2.69 4.85
C VAL A 92 -11.36 3.54 6.00
N VAL A 93 -12.24 3.79 6.98
CA VAL A 93 -11.88 4.51 8.20
C VAL A 93 -11.42 3.50 9.23
N LEU A 94 -10.21 3.68 9.74
CA LEU A 94 -9.54 2.79 10.67
C LEU A 94 -9.30 3.52 11.99
N ASN A 95 -9.53 2.83 13.10
CA ASN A 95 -8.86 3.18 14.35
C ASN A 95 -7.37 2.87 14.21
N HIS A 96 -6.49 3.69 14.78
CA HIS A 96 -5.04 3.48 14.70
C HIS A 96 -4.49 3.21 16.09
N LYS A 97 -4.04 1.98 16.33
CA LYS A 97 -3.48 1.56 17.61
C LYS A 97 -2.04 1.11 17.48
N PHE A 98 -1.65 0.55 16.33
CA PHE A 98 -0.32 0.02 16.09
C PHE A 98 0.22 0.44 14.73
N GLU A 99 1.55 0.55 14.63
CA GLU A 99 2.21 0.91 13.38
C GLU A 99 1.89 -0.05 12.23
N ILE A 100 1.59 -1.33 12.53
CA ILE A 100 1.29 -2.37 11.55
C ILE A 100 -0.16 -2.36 11.05
N ASP A 101 -1.03 -1.47 11.54
CA ASP A 101 -2.46 -1.48 11.19
C ASP A 101 -2.68 -1.33 9.67
N PHE A 102 -1.88 -0.50 9.00
CA PHE A 102 -1.97 -0.33 7.53
C PHE A 102 -1.62 -1.64 6.81
N LEU A 103 -0.71 -2.43 7.37
CA LEU A 103 -0.25 -3.69 6.79
C LEU A 103 -1.32 -4.78 6.94
N CYS A 104 -2.03 -4.80 8.06
CA CYS A 104 -3.26 -5.59 8.20
C CYS A 104 -4.33 -5.18 7.17
N GLY A 105 -4.48 -3.87 6.91
CA GLY A 105 -5.36 -3.37 5.86
C GLY A 105 -4.93 -3.80 4.45
N TRP A 106 -3.62 -3.88 4.18
CA TRP A 106 -3.07 -4.41 2.93
C TRP A 106 -3.29 -5.90 2.77
N THR A 107 -3.18 -6.69 3.83
CA THR A 107 -3.58 -8.10 3.82
C THR A 107 -5.04 -8.27 3.39
N LEU A 108 -5.96 -7.45 3.90
CA LEU A 108 -7.36 -7.48 3.45
C LEU A 108 -7.48 -7.07 1.97
N ALA A 109 -6.77 -6.03 1.55
CA ALA A 109 -6.75 -5.60 0.15
C ALA A 109 -6.21 -6.69 -0.80
N GLU A 110 -5.23 -7.49 -0.34
CA GLU A 110 -4.69 -8.63 -1.09
C GLU A 110 -5.74 -9.72 -1.30
N ARG A 111 -6.48 -10.08 -0.24
CA ARG A 111 -7.56 -11.07 -0.33
C ARG A 111 -8.67 -10.68 -1.29
N PHE A 112 -8.86 -9.38 -1.51
CA PHE A 112 -9.83 -8.85 -2.48
C PHE A 112 -9.22 -8.51 -3.85
N GLY A 113 -7.92 -8.76 -4.07
CA GLY A 113 -7.24 -8.54 -5.34
C GLY A 113 -6.99 -7.08 -5.71
N ILE A 114 -7.01 -6.17 -4.72
CA ILE A 114 -6.87 -4.72 -4.93
C ILE A 114 -5.64 -4.11 -4.25
N LEU A 115 -4.72 -4.93 -3.71
CA LEU A 115 -3.51 -4.48 -3.02
C LEU A 115 -2.71 -3.46 -3.86
N ALA A 116 -2.53 -3.75 -5.15
CA ALA A 116 -1.76 -2.94 -6.10
C ALA A 116 -2.23 -1.48 -6.22
N ALA A 117 -3.52 -1.24 -5.96
CA ALA A 117 -4.15 0.07 -6.06
C ALA A 117 -4.54 0.65 -4.69
N SER A 118 -4.33 -0.11 -3.60
CA SER A 118 -4.62 0.32 -2.23
C SER A 118 -3.87 1.60 -1.89
N LYS A 119 -4.53 2.52 -1.19
CA LYS A 119 -4.04 3.86 -0.88
C LYS A 119 -4.18 4.14 0.60
N VAL A 120 -3.34 5.03 1.10
CA VAL A 120 -3.42 5.50 2.48
C VAL A 120 -3.26 7.03 2.50
N LEU A 121 -3.92 7.68 3.46
CA LEU A 121 -3.58 9.04 3.87
C LEU A 121 -2.36 8.95 4.80
N ALA A 122 -1.19 9.23 4.24
CA ALA A 122 0.09 9.05 4.91
C ALA A 122 0.62 10.37 5.49
N LYS A 123 1.46 10.25 6.53
CA LYS A 123 2.24 11.38 7.06
C LYS A 123 3.18 11.91 5.97
N LYS A 124 3.30 13.24 5.82
CA LYS A 124 4.13 13.87 4.78
C LYS A 124 5.59 13.42 4.83
N GLU A 125 6.11 13.16 6.02
CA GLU A 125 7.47 12.67 6.24
C GLU A 125 7.70 11.31 5.54
N LEU A 126 6.66 10.48 5.41
CA LEU A 126 6.76 9.18 4.75
C LEU A 126 7.02 9.30 3.24
N ALA A 127 6.74 10.44 2.62
CA ALA A 127 7.08 10.68 1.21
C ALA A 127 8.60 10.63 0.96
N TYR A 128 9.41 10.90 1.97
CA TYR A 128 10.86 10.91 1.89
C TYR A 128 11.50 9.55 2.18
N VAL A 129 10.72 8.56 2.64
CA VAL A 129 11.21 7.21 2.90
C VAL A 129 11.51 6.52 1.57
N PRO A 130 12.76 6.08 1.33
CA PRO A 130 13.11 5.36 0.10
C PRO A 130 12.24 4.12 -0.09
N ILE A 131 12.05 3.69 -1.34
CA ILE A 131 11.25 2.51 -1.69
C ILE A 131 9.75 2.74 -1.47
N ILE A 132 9.30 2.77 -0.22
CA ILE A 132 7.88 2.86 0.13
C ILE A 132 7.31 4.24 -0.16
N GLY A 133 7.95 5.32 0.29
CA GLY A 133 7.49 6.69 0.06
C GLY A 133 7.45 7.03 -1.42
N TRP A 134 8.47 6.60 -2.16
CA TRP A 134 8.55 6.81 -3.61
C TRP A 134 7.49 5.99 -4.36
N MET A 135 7.29 4.72 -4.00
CA MET A 135 6.20 3.91 -4.53
C MET A 135 4.85 4.58 -4.31
N TRP A 136 4.60 5.08 -3.09
CA TRP A 136 3.36 5.78 -2.73
C TRP A 136 3.16 7.08 -3.52
N TYR A 137 4.23 7.81 -3.80
CA TYR A 137 4.19 8.98 -4.67
C TYR A 137 3.68 8.63 -6.08
N PHE A 138 4.23 7.59 -6.71
CA PHE A 138 3.81 7.14 -8.04
C PHE A 138 2.39 6.55 -8.08
N LEU A 139 1.87 6.08 -6.93
CA LEU A 139 0.49 5.65 -6.76
C LEU A 139 -0.49 6.80 -6.49
N GLU A 140 -0.03 8.05 -6.48
CA GLU A 140 -0.83 9.22 -6.14
C GLU A 140 -1.49 9.10 -4.75
N MET A 141 -0.75 8.58 -3.76
CA MET A 141 -1.20 8.56 -2.37
C MET A 141 -1.24 9.99 -1.79
N VAL A 142 -2.07 10.17 -0.76
CA VAL A 142 -2.30 11.48 -0.17
C VAL A 142 -1.39 11.67 1.04
N PHE A 143 -0.44 12.59 0.92
CA PHE A 143 0.48 12.94 2.01
C PHE A 143 -0.04 14.17 2.79
N CYS A 144 -0.22 14.02 4.10
CA CYS A 144 -0.81 15.01 4.99
C CYS A 144 0.21 15.51 6.03
N LYS A 145 0.17 16.81 6.35
CA LYS A 145 0.96 17.43 7.42
C LYS A 145 0.35 17.24 8.82
N ARG A 146 -0.85 16.65 8.90
CA ARG A 146 -1.65 16.47 10.13
C ARG A 146 -2.12 17.79 10.73
N LYS A 147 -2.46 18.72 9.83
CA LYS A 147 -3.08 20.00 10.16
C LYS A 147 -4.21 20.24 9.18
N TRP A 148 -5.44 20.01 9.62
CA TRP A 148 -6.61 20.03 8.74
C TRP A 148 -6.71 21.30 7.89
N GLU A 149 -6.46 22.47 8.47
CA GLU A 149 -6.50 23.73 7.72
C GLU A 149 -5.49 23.80 6.56
N GLU A 150 -4.34 23.15 6.70
CA GLU A 150 -3.33 23.08 5.64
C GLU A 150 -3.63 21.94 4.64
N ASP A 151 -4.20 20.83 5.12
CA ASP A 151 -4.36 19.61 4.35
C ASP A 151 -5.69 19.52 3.58
N ARG A 152 -6.76 20.21 4.03
CA ARG A 152 -8.12 20.07 3.49
C ARG A 152 -8.18 20.21 1.96
N ASN A 153 -7.50 21.22 1.43
CA ASN A 153 -7.50 21.50 0.00
C ASN A 153 -6.72 20.43 -0.78
N THR A 154 -5.60 19.97 -0.22
CA THR A 154 -4.76 18.92 -0.80
C THR A 154 -5.50 17.59 -0.82
N VAL A 155 -6.13 17.21 0.29
CA VAL A 155 -6.92 15.98 0.41
C VAL A 155 -8.07 16.00 -0.60
N LEU A 156 -8.86 17.08 -0.64
CA LEU A 156 -9.97 17.20 -1.60
C LEU A 156 -9.48 17.10 -3.05
N LYS A 157 -8.43 17.83 -3.42
CA LYS A 157 -7.86 17.79 -4.77
C LYS A 157 -7.37 16.39 -5.14
N SER A 158 -6.69 15.71 -4.23
CA SER A 158 -6.20 14.35 -4.45
C SER A 158 -7.34 13.35 -4.60
N LEU A 159 -8.37 13.41 -3.74
CA LEU A 159 -9.54 12.53 -3.86
C LEU A 159 -10.30 12.77 -5.18
N LEU A 160 -10.47 14.01 -5.61
CA LEU A 160 -11.06 14.34 -6.91
C LEU A 160 -10.23 13.78 -8.07
N ASN A 161 -8.90 13.85 -7.96
CA ASN A 161 -7.99 13.30 -8.95
C ASN A 161 -8.01 11.75 -8.99
N LEU A 162 -8.49 11.07 -7.95
CA LEU A 162 -8.66 9.62 -7.91
C LEU A 162 -10.00 9.14 -8.49
N ARG A 163 -10.92 10.06 -8.84
CA ARG A 163 -12.24 9.69 -9.38
C ARG A 163 -12.15 8.91 -10.69
N ASP A 164 -11.14 9.19 -11.50
CA ASP A 164 -10.86 8.51 -12.77
C ASP A 164 -9.74 7.47 -12.65
N TYR A 165 -9.42 6.97 -11.45
CA TYR A 165 -8.40 5.94 -11.29
C TYR A 165 -8.89 4.60 -11.91
N PRO A 166 -8.05 3.89 -12.68
CA PRO A 166 -8.51 2.76 -13.50
C PRO A 166 -8.77 1.47 -12.73
N GLU A 167 -8.17 1.34 -11.54
CA GLU A 167 -8.27 0.16 -10.67
C GLU A 167 -9.20 0.46 -9.49
N LYS A 168 -9.86 -0.57 -8.94
CA LYS A 168 -10.60 -0.42 -7.67
C LYS A 168 -9.61 -0.34 -6.52
N PHE A 169 -9.90 0.50 -5.53
CA PHE A 169 -8.98 0.74 -4.42
C PHE A 169 -9.71 1.01 -3.12
N PHE A 170 -9.02 0.70 -2.02
CA PHE A 170 -9.37 1.22 -0.71
C PHE A 170 -8.49 2.43 -0.39
N VAL A 171 -9.09 3.51 0.11
CA VAL A 171 -8.36 4.63 0.72
C VAL A 171 -8.47 4.47 2.22
N GLN A 172 -7.37 4.07 2.84
CA GLN A 172 -7.28 3.92 4.29
C GLN A 172 -7.02 5.29 4.93
N LYS A 173 -7.90 5.68 5.86
CA LYS A 173 -7.73 6.86 6.70
C LYS A 173 -7.76 6.42 8.16
N THR A 174 -6.74 6.80 8.92
CA THR A 174 -6.76 6.64 10.38
C THR A 174 -7.44 7.84 11.03
N GLU A 175 -8.28 7.63 12.05
CA GLU A 175 -9.01 8.73 12.72
C GLU A 175 -8.10 9.67 13.53
N GLU A 176 -6.93 9.20 13.97
CA GLU A 176 -6.03 9.92 14.87
C GLU A 176 -4.96 10.78 14.16
N GLY A 177 -5.14 11.11 12.87
CA GLY A 177 -4.14 11.78 12.03
C GLY A 177 -4.67 12.89 11.14
#